data_AF-B1HNU4-F1
#
_entry.id   AF-B1HNU4-F1
#
_cell.length_a   1.000
_cell.length_b   1.000
_cell.length_c   1.000
_cell.angle_alpha   90.00
_cell.angle_beta   90.00
_cell.angle_gamma   90.00
#
_symmetry.space_group_name_H-M   'P 1'
#
loop_
_entity.id
_entity.type
_entity.pdbx_description
1 polymer ?
#
loop_
_entity_poly.entity_id
_entity_poly.type
_entity_poly.pdbx_seq_one_letter_code
_entity_poly.pdbx_strand_id
1 'polypeptide(L)' 'MFTIKLEEWNLLKWISKNKKAFLLVVVVVIIIAGIFDIKYEGLFYQLLPPSMQSFLSDLF' A
#
# COMPACT_ATOMS: atom_id res chain seq x y z
N MET A 1 -21.39 2.13 -21.18
CA MET A 1 -21.98 1.96 -19.82
C MET A 1 -22.10 0.49 -19.42
N PHE A 2 -22.68 -0.40 -20.25
CA PHE A 2 -22.76 -1.84 -19.95
C PHE A 2 -21.40 -2.56 -19.93
N THR A 3 -20.48 -2.19 -20.84
CA THR A 3 -19.16 -2.82 -20.97
C THR A 3 -18.27 -2.61 -19.74
N ILE A 4 -18.28 -1.40 -19.19
CA ILE A 4 -17.52 -1.02 -17.97
C ILE A 4 -18.00 -1.85 -16.77
N LYS A 5 -19.32 -2.01 -16.63
CA LYS A 5 -19.91 -2.85 -15.57
C LYS A 5 -19.48 -4.32 -15.71
N LEU A 6 -19.40 -4.85 -16.92
CA LEU A 6 -19.00 -6.23 -17.16
C LEU A 6 -17.53 -6.49 -16.79
N GLU A 7 -16.65 -5.54 -17.08
CA GLU A 7 -15.24 -5.60 -16.70
C GLU A 7 -15.03 -5.54 -15.18
N GLU A 8 -15.73 -4.63 -14.48
CA GLU A 8 -15.69 -4.54 -13.02
C GLU A 8 -16.13 -5.85 -12.35
N TRP A 9 -17.19 -6.48 -12.85
CA TRP A 9 -17.66 -7.78 -12.35
C TRP A 9 -16.64 -8.90 -12.58
N ASN A 10 -15.98 -8.92 -13.74
CA ASN A 10 -14.94 -9.90 -14.02
C ASN A 10 -13.70 -9.71 -13.14
N LEU A 11 -13.30 -8.46 -12.87
CA LEU A 11 -12.21 -8.14 -11.95
C LEU A 11 -12.53 -8.57 -10.52
N LEU A 12 -13.71 -8.24 -10.00
CA LEU A 12 -14.14 -8.66 -8.67
C LEU A 12 -14.20 -10.19 -8.53
N LYS A 13 -14.65 -10.88 -9.59
CA LYS A 13 -14.67 -12.35 -9.63
C LYS A 13 -13.26 -12.95 -9.68
N TRP A 14 -12.32 -12.29 -10.34
CA TRP A 14 -10.93 -12.70 -10.36
C TRP A 14 -10.24 -12.47 -9.01
N ILE A 15 -10.48 -11.33 -8.35
CA ILE A 15 -9.97 -11.02 -7.01
C ILE A 15 -10.50 -12.02 -5.99
N SER A 16 -11.80 -12.35 -6.03
CA SER A 16 -12.39 -13.30 -5.10
C SER A 16 -11.82 -14.72 -5.27
N LYS A 17 -11.52 -15.13 -6.52
CA LYS A 17 -10.87 -16.42 -6.82
C LYS A 17 -9.40 -16.45 -6.39
N ASN A 18 -8.68 -15.34 -6.52
CA ASN A 18 -7.25 -15.23 -6.23
C ASN A 18 -6.94 -14.45 -4.95
N LYS A 19 -7.85 -14.48 -3.97
CA LYS A 19 -7.80 -13.64 -2.77
C LYS A 19 -6.44 -13.63 -2.05
N LYS A 20 -5.75 -14.77 -1.98
CA LYS A 20 -4.44 -14.89 -1.33
C LYS A 20 -3.35 -14.11 -2.09
N ALA A 21 -3.33 -14.24 -3.42
CA ALA A 21 -2.37 -13.52 -4.27
C ALA A 21 -2.65 -12.01 -4.27
N PHE A 22 -3.93 -11.63 -4.33
CA PHE A 22 -4.34 -10.23 -4.22
C PHE A 22 -3.91 -9.62 -2.87
N LEU A 23 -4.14 -10.33 -1.77
CA LEU A 23 -3.75 -9.87 -0.43
C LEU A 23 -2.22 -9.72 -0.32
N LEU A 24 -1.45 -10.65 -0.91
CA LEU A 24 0.01 -10.54 -1.00
C LEU A 24 0.44 -9.27 -1.76
N VAL A 25 -0.17 -9.00 -2.92
CA VAL A 25 0.11 -7.78 -3.70
C VAL A 25 -0.22 -6.52 -2.88
N VAL A 26 -1.37 -6.48 -2.20
CA VAL A 26 -1.76 -5.35 -1.35
C VAL A 26 -0.74 -5.12 -0.24
N VAL A 27 -0.29 -6.18 0.44
CA VAL A 27 0.74 -6.09 1.49
C VAL A 27 2.05 -5.53 0.92
N VAL A 28 2.50 -6.01 -0.24
CA VAL A 28 3.72 -5.51 -0.88
C VAL A 28 3.59 -4.02 -1.22
N VAL A 29 2.45 -3.60 -1.77
CA VAL A 29 2.19 -2.18 -2.08
C VAL A 29 2.22 -1.33 -0.82
N ILE A 30 1.60 -1.77 0.27
CA ILE A 30 1.62 -1.05 1.55
C ILE A 30 3.04 -0.92 2.09
N ILE A 31 3.86 -1.97 2.01
CA ILE A 31 5.25 -1.92 2.47
C ILE A 31 6.06 -0.91 1.65
N ILE A 32 5.94 -0.95 0.31
CA ILE A 32 6.64 -0.01 -0.56
C ILE A 32 6.18 1.43 -0.27
N ALA A 33 4.88 1.66 -0.12
CA ALA A 33 4.33 2.96 0.21
C ALA A 33 4.82 3.47 1.57
N GLY A 34 4.91 2.60 2.58
CA GLY A 34 5.44 2.94 3.90
C GLY A 34 6.93 3.29 3.86
N ILE A 35 7.73 2.54 3.11
CA ILE A 35 9.16 2.86 2.92
C ILE A 35 9.32 4.21 2.21
N PHE A 36 8.51 4.47 1.17
CA PHE A 36 8.53 5.75 0.48
C PHE A 36 8.10 6.89 1.40
N ASP A 37 7.07 6.70 2.22
CA ASP A 37 6.63 7.72 3.17
C ASP A 37 7.75 8.06 4.18
N ILE A 38 8.44 7.06 4.74
CA ILE A 38 9.57 7.30 5.65
C ILE A 38 10.72 8.01 4.92
N LYS A 39 11.12 7.51 3.75
CA LYS A 39 12.28 8.03 3.00
C LYS A 39 12.13 9.49 2.58
N TYR A 40 10.92 9.93 2.26
CA TYR A 40 10.65 11.28 1.79
C TYR A 40 9.96 12.15 2.85
N GLU A 41 10.07 11.78 4.13
CA GLU A 41 9.48 12.50 5.26
C GLU A 41 7.98 12.81 5.06
N GLY A 42 7.24 11.81 4.59
CA GLY A 42 5.83 11.86 4.26
C GLY A 42 4.90 12.03 5.47
N LEU A 43 3.59 11.94 5.19
CA LEU A 43 2.55 12.26 6.18
C LEU A 43 2.63 11.35 7.40
N PHE A 44 2.83 10.05 7.22
CA PHE A 44 2.89 9.12 8.36
C PHE A 44 4.18 9.30 9.13
N TYR A 45 5.30 9.54 8.45
CA TYR A 45 6.58 9.85 9.06
C TYR A 45 6.52 11.08 9.98
N GLN A 46 5.91 12.18 9.52
CA GLN A 46 5.76 13.41 10.30
C GLN A 46 4.87 13.23 11.55
N LEU A 47 3.95 12.27 11.51
CA LEU A 47 3.09 11.92 12.64
C LEU A 47 3.80 11.03 13.67
N LEU A 48 4.96 10.46 13.34
CA LEU A 48 5.73 9.65 14.28
C LEU A 48 6.31 10.53 15.40
N PRO A 49 6.52 9.98 16.61
CA PRO A 49 7.24 10.68 17.67
C PRO A 49 8.66 11.08 17.24
N PRO A 50 9.22 12.19 17.78
CA PRO A 50 10.56 12.66 17.42
C PRO A 50 11.68 11.63 17.62
N SER A 51 11.56 10.76 18.63
CA SER A 51 12.52 9.67 18.87
C SER A 51 12.53 8.63 17.75
N MET A 52 11.36 8.35 17.15
CA MET A 52 11.23 7.43 16.03
C MET A 52 11.68 8.08 14.72
N GLN A 53 11.37 9.37 14.53
CA GLN A 53 11.88 10.13 13.38
C GLN A 53 13.42 10.13 13.38
N SER A 54 14.04 10.51 14.50
CA SER A 54 15.52 10.51 14.62
C SER A 54 16.11 9.13 14.32
N PHE A 55 15.54 8.06 14.85
CA PHE A 55 16.01 6.70 14.58
C PHE A 55 15.91 6.32 13.10
N LEU A 56 14.81 6.71 12.43
CA LEU A 56 14.57 6.40 11.03
C LEU A 56 15.40 7.28 10.08
N SER A 57 15.64 8.55 10.43
CA SER A 57 16.59 9.43 9.72
C SER A 57 18.02 8.92 9.76
N ASP A 58 18.42 8.23 10.83
CA ASP A 58 19.74 7.60 10.90
C ASP A 58 19.81 6.30 10.07
N LEU A 59 18.65 5.68 9.78
CA LEU A 59 18.54 4.41 9.07
C LEU A 59 18.43 4.57 7.54
N PHE A 60 17.85 5.67 7.05
CA PHE A 60 17.56 5.95 5.63
C PHE A 60 18.35 7.14 5.09
#